data_AF-A0A817TG57-F1
#
_entry.id   AF-A0A817TG57-F1
#
_cell.length_a   1.000
_cell.length_b   1.000
_cell.length_c   1.000
_cell.angle_alpha   90.00
_cell.angle_beta   90.00
_cell.angle_gamma   90.00
#
_symmetry.space_group_name_H-M   'P 1'
#
loop_
_entity.id
_entity.type
_entity.pdbx_description
1 polymer ?
#
loop_
_entity_poly.entity_id
_entity_poly.type
_entity_poly.pdbx_seq_one_letter_code
_entity_poly.pdbx_strand_id
1 'polypeptide(L)'
;MKIKPKRILEILEKKSLHVPKKQQLSSYLISLRKKYYGASTISLDELDAWCQRNSLIPDDDDKSWVLKYQIEYEDEINKDDDNKNKFRFFVTARRLLFNARSPCFIIGTTDMITQFHPFGFTVCSNEKQNEFEFIFSCLRDDLLNLNLQMNEQELILITDDAEVISNAFLKIILKKWKNEDKFLRRFSYEWLNSKNEWLADLATHVPSTNNALEATNRVIKDEDTLRER
;
A
#
# COMPACT_ATOMS: atom_id res chain seq x y z
N MET A 1 -14.16 -15.00 -17.47
CA MET A 1 -15.53 -14.54 -17.11
C MET A 1 -15.54 -14.14 -15.63
N LYS A 2 -15.79 -12.86 -15.29
CA LYS A 2 -15.50 -12.26 -13.96
C LYS A 2 -16.74 -12.03 -13.04
N ILE A 3 -17.91 -12.59 -13.33
CA ILE A 3 -19.15 -12.31 -12.56
C ILE A 3 -19.27 -13.30 -11.38
N LYS A 4 -19.56 -12.80 -10.17
CA LYS A 4 -19.77 -13.63 -8.96
C LYS A 4 -21.06 -14.47 -9.10
N PRO A 5 -21.11 -15.72 -8.57
CA PRO A 5 -22.29 -16.58 -8.68
C PRO A 5 -23.59 -15.94 -8.15
N LYS A 6 -23.52 -15.18 -7.04
CA LYS A 6 -24.66 -14.46 -6.47
C LYS A 6 -25.30 -13.50 -7.48
N ARG A 7 -24.46 -12.74 -8.20
CA ARG A 7 -24.92 -11.78 -9.20
C ARG A 7 -25.56 -12.46 -10.42
N ILE A 8 -25.10 -13.65 -10.79
CA ILE A 8 -25.69 -14.42 -11.88
C ILE A 8 -27.10 -14.91 -11.48
N LEU A 9 -27.28 -15.38 -10.24
CA LEU A 9 -28.59 -15.80 -9.74
C LEU A 9 -29.59 -14.63 -9.71
N GLU A 10 -29.17 -13.46 -9.22
CA GLU A 10 -29.99 -12.24 -9.23
C GLU A 10 -30.43 -11.83 -10.65
N ILE A 11 -29.55 -11.97 -11.64
CA ILE A 11 -29.86 -11.66 -13.04
C ILE A 11 -30.85 -12.66 -13.63
N LEU A 12 -30.72 -13.95 -13.30
CA LEU A 12 -31.65 -15.00 -13.77
C LEU A 12 -33.06 -14.78 -13.19
N GLU A 13 -33.13 -14.45 -11.90
CA GLU A 13 -34.39 -14.14 -11.21
C GLU A 13 -35.06 -12.89 -11.80
N LYS A 14 -34.29 -11.81 -12.02
CA LYS A 14 -34.79 -10.58 -12.65
C LYS A 14 -35.28 -10.79 -14.09
N LYS A 15 -34.74 -11.78 -14.80
CA LYS A 15 -35.16 -12.15 -16.16
C LYS A 15 -36.26 -13.21 -16.20
N SER A 16 -36.82 -13.60 -15.05
CA SER A 16 -37.83 -14.66 -14.94
C SER A 16 -37.39 -15.99 -15.57
N LEU A 17 -36.08 -16.27 -15.53
CA LEU A 17 -35.51 -17.54 -15.99
C LEU A 17 -35.39 -18.52 -14.82
N HIS A 18 -35.32 -19.82 -15.12
CA HIS A 18 -35.12 -20.84 -14.10
C HIS A 18 -33.81 -20.60 -13.32
N VAL A 19 -33.92 -20.50 -11.99
CA VAL A 19 -32.80 -20.22 -11.09
C VAL A 19 -32.28 -21.55 -10.51
N PRO A 20 -31.08 -22.02 -10.89
CA PRO A 20 -30.50 -23.23 -10.34
C PRO A 20 -30.04 -23.02 -8.89
N LYS A 21 -29.80 -24.11 -8.14
CA LYS A 21 -29.20 -23.99 -6.81
C LYS A 21 -27.80 -23.37 -6.92
N LYS A 22 -27.43 -22.52 -5.95
CA LYS A 22 -26.09 -21.87 -5.90
C LYS A 22 -24.95 -22.88 -6.09
N GLN A 23 -25.03 -24.06 -5.47
CA GLN A 23 -24.03 -25.11 -5.59
C GLN A 23 -23.91 -25.68 -7.02
N GLN A 24 -25.03 -25.82 -7.74
CA GLN A 24 -25.04 -26.29 -9.13
C GLN A 24 -24.38 -25.25 -10.05
N LEU A 25 -24.72 -23.96 -9.86
CA LEU A 25 -24.10 -22.88 -10.60
C LEU A 25 -22.59 -22.79 -10.31
N SER A 26 -22.19 -22.86 -9.04
CA SER A 26 -20.77 -22.86 -8.66
C SER A 26 -20.01 -24.02 -9.31
N SER A 27 -20.56 -25.24 -9.26
CA SER A 27 -19.95 -26.43 -9.86
C SER A 27 -19.84 -26.31 -11.38
N TYR A 28 -20.89 -25.79 -12.04
CA TYR A 28 -20.88 -25.51 -13.47
C TYR A 28 -19.81 -24.48 -13.84
N LEU A 29 -19.70 -23.37 -13.10
CA LEU A 29 -18.68 -22.35 -13.34
C LEU A 29 -17.26 -22.87 -13.09
N ILE A 30 -17.05 -23.73 -12.09
CA ILE A 30 -15.77 -24.40 -11.86
C ILE A 30 -15.41 -25.28 -13.05
N SER A 31 -16.33 -26.14 -13.50
CA SER A 31 -16.13 -27.00 -14.67
C SER A 31 -15.83 -26.20 -15.93
N LEU A 32 -16.59 -25.13 -16.17
CA LEU A 32 -16.42 -24.26 -17.33
C LEU A 32 -15.07 -23.53 -17.27
N ARG A 33 -14.67 -23.02 -16.10
CA ARG A 33 -13.34 -22.44 -15.90
C ARG A 33 -12.24 -23.47 -16.15
N LYS A 34 -12.40 -24.69 -15.64
CA LYS A 34 -11.44 -25.79 -15.87
C LYS A 34 -11.28 -26.11 -17.35
N LYS A 35 -12.38 -26.10 -18.11
CA LYS A 35 -12.38 -26.36 -19.55
C LYS A 35 -11.68 -25.26 -20.34
N TYR A 36 -11.92 -23.99 -20.02
CA TYR A 36 -11.38 -22.87 -20.79
C TYR A 36 -10.00 -22.37 -20.33
N TYR A 37 -9.68 -22.51 -19.04
CA TYR A 37 -8.48 -21.92 -18.43
C TYR A 37 -7.57 -22.95 -17.74
N GLY A 38 -7.92 -24.24 -17.76
CA GLY A 38 -7.15 -25.29 -17.08
C GLY A 38 -7.46 -25.40 -15.59
N ALA A 39 -6.70 -26.26 -14.88
CA ALA A 39 -6.89 -26.48 -13.46
C ALA A 39 -6.75 -25.17 -12.64
N SER A 40 -7.56 -25.02 -11.60
CA SER A 40 -7.50 -23.86 -10.70
C SER A 40 -6.33 -23.92 -9.71
N THR A 41 -5.65 -25.06 -9.65
CA THR A 41 -4.50 -25.34 -8.79
C THR A 41 -3.29 -25.56 -9.68
N ILE A 42 -2.19 -24.88 -9.36
CA ILE A 42 -0.88 -25.10 -9.95
C ILE A 42 -0.05 -25.90 -8.95
N SER A 43 0.64 -26.94 -9.41
CA SER A 43 1.64 -27.64 -8.59
C SER A 43 2.88 -26.78 -8.39
N LEU A 44 3.71 -27.09 -7.39
CA LEU A 44 4.97 -26.36 -7.20
C LEU A 44 5.94 -26.55 -8.38
N ASP A 45 5.94 -27.73 -8.99
CA ASP A 45 6.78 -27.99 -10.16
C ASP A 45 6.30 -27.21 -11.39
N GLU A 46 4.98 -27.12 -11.61
CA GLU A 46 4.42 -26.26 -12.65
C GLU A 46 4.69 -24.78 -12.38
N LEU A 47 4.70 -24.36 -11.11
CA LEU A 47 5.03 -23.00 -10.70
C LEU A 47 6.51 -22.70 -10.92
N ASP A 48 7.42 -23.60 -10.56
CA ASP A 48 8.85 -23.49 -10.84
C ASP A 48 9.10 -23.37 -12.36
N ALA A 49 8.53 -24.28 -13.14
CA ALA A 49 8.63 -24.26 -14.60
C ALA A 49 8.01 -22.99 -15.21
N TRP A 50 6.94 -22.45 -14.63
CA TRP A 50 6.39 -21.16 -15.05
C TRP A 50 7.35 -20.01 -14.71
N CYS A 51 7.90 -19.98 -13.50
CA CYS A 51 8.87 -18.97 -13.08
C CYS A 51 10.09 -18.96 -14.00
N GLN A 52 10.70 -20.12 -14.24
CA GLN A 52 11.85 -20.27 -15.15
C GLN A 52 11.56 -19.73 -16.56
N ARG A 53 10.42 -20.12 -17.14
CA ARG A 53 10.02 -19.67 -18.49
C ARG A 53 9.78 -18.16 -18.58
N ASN A 54 9.41 -17.54 -17.47
CA ASN A 54 9.10 -16.12 -17.41
C ASN A 54 10.21 -15.31 -16.73
N SER A 55 11.41 -15.86 -16.51
CA SER A 55 12.54 -15.12 -15.92
C SER A 55 13.29 -14.25 -16.93
N LEU A 56 13.10 -14.48 -18.23
CA LEU A 56 13.72 -13.67 -19.28
C LEU A 56 13.08 -12.29 -19.35
N ILE A 57 13.91 -11.25 -19.33
CA ILE A 57 13.45 -9.86 -19.43
C ILE A 57 12.90 -9.62 -20.85
N PRO A 58 11.61 -9.27 -21.02
CA PRO A 58 11.01 -9.04 -22.32
C PRO A 58 11.54 -7.76 -22.97
N ASP A 59 11.39 -7.64 -24.29
CA ASP A 59 11.69 -6.39 -25.02
C ASP A 59 10.60 -5.33 -24.85
N ASP A 60 9.36 -5.76 -24.61
CA ASP A 60 8.21 -4.89 -24.34
C ASP A 60 8.27 -4.36 -22.90
N ASP A 61 8.27 -3.04 -22.74
CA ASP A 61 8.42 -2.35 -21.45
C ASP A 61 7.26 -2.62 -20.47
N ASP A 62 6.08 -2.95 -21.00
CA ASP A 62 4.86 -3.20 -20.22
C ASP A 62 4.64 -4.70 -19.95
N LYS A 63 5.41 -5.55 -20.61
CA LYS A 63 5.34 -6.99 -20.39
C LYS A 63 6.10 -7.37 -19.12
N SER A 64 5.41 -8.08 -18.25
CA SER A 64 5.98 -8.51 -16.98
C SER A 64 6.87 -9.75 -17.12
N TRP A 65 7.79 -9.91 -16.16
CA TRP A 65 8.63 -11.09 -15.99
C TRP A 65 8.91 -11.36 -14.52
N VAL A 66 9.35 -12.58 -14.23
CA VAL A 66 9.80 -13.00 -12.91
C VAL A 66 11.21 -12.48 -12.68
N LEU A 67 11.35 -11.44 -11.85
CA LEU A 67 12.64 -10.88 -11.48
C LEU A 67 13.46 -11.87 -10.66
N LYS A 68 12.81 -12.55 -9.71
CA LYS A 68 13.42 -13.54 -8.83
C LYS A 68 12.34 -14.43 -8.22
N TYR A 69 12.68 -15.68 -7.97
CA TYR A 69 11.83 -16.59 -7.22
C TYR A 69 12.66 -17.55 -6.38
N GLN A 70 12.01 -18.19 -5.42
CA GLN A 70 12.59 -19.20 -4.53
C GLN A 70 11.49 -20.16 -4.07
N ILE A 71 11.79 -21.45 -4.12
CA ILE A 71 10.93 -22.54 -3.66
C ILE A 71 11.77 -23.37 -2.68
N GLU A 72 11.25 -23.56 -1.48
CA GLU A 72 11.86 -24.35 -0.40
C GLU A 72 10.94 -25.55 -0.15
N TYR A 73 11.48 -26.75 -0.39
CA TYR A 73 10.85 -28.02 -0.05
C TYR A 73 11.34 -28.42 1.33
N GLU A 74 10.45 -28.90 2.21
CA GLU A 74 10.87 -29.42 3.51
C GLU A 74 11.69 -30.72 3.35
N ASP A 75 12.78 -30.83 4.12
CA ASP A 75 13.45 -32.10 4.36
C ASP A 75 12.65 -32.91 5.40
N GLU A 76 12.52 -34.24 5.19
CA GLU A 76 11.61 -35.15 5.92
C GLU A 76 11.78 -35.23 7.47
N ILE A 77 12.70 -34.47 8.07
CA ILE A 77 13.23 -34.72 9.41
C ILE A 77 12.51 -33.94 10.53
N ASN A 78 11.82 -32.83 10.26
CA ASN A 78 11.14 -32.04 11.31
C ASN A 78 9.65 -31.86 11.02
N LYS A 79 8.81 -32.72 11.62
CA LYS A 79 7.35 -32.81 11.40
C LYS A 79 6.49 -31.95 12.35
N ASP A 80 7.09 -30.99 13.04
CA ASP A 80 6.44 -30.34 14.19
C ASP A 80 5.97 -28.91 13.96
N ASP A 81 5.80 -28.46 12.72
CA ASP A 81 5.16 -27.17 12.48
C ASP A 81 4.32 -27.20 11.20
N ASP A 82 3.24 -26.41 11.13
CA ASP A 82 2.26 -26.33 10.04
C ASP A 82 2.84 -25.78 8.69
N ASN A 83 4.13 -25.97 8.46
CA ASN A 83 4.96 -25.22 7.51
C ASN A 83 5.17 -25.92 6.16
N LYS A 84 4.04 -26.18 5.51
CA LYS A 84 3.94 -26.58 4.09
C LYS A 84 4.95 -25.81 3.22
N ASN A 85 5.63 -26.51 2.30
CA ASN A 85 6.51 -25.98 1.25
C ASN A 85 6.38 -24.48 0.98
N LYS A 86 7.47 -23.72 1.13
CA LYS A 86 7.45 -22.26 0.99
C LYS A 86 7.79 -21.87 -0.44
N PHE A 87 7.03 -20.94 -0.99
CA PHE A 87 7.35 -20.35 -2.29
C PHE A 87 7.22 -18.83 -2.22
N ARG A 88 8.12 -18.14 -2.92
CA ARG A 88 8.09 -16.70 -3.13
C ARG A 88 8.56 -16.39 -4.54
N PHE A 89 7.90 -15.46 -5.21
CA PHE A 89 8.34 -14.94 -6.50
C PHE A 89 7.99 -13.46 -6.60
N PHE A 90 8.84 -12.71 -7.29
CA PHE A 90 8.68 -11.29 -7.52
C PHE A 90 8.55 -11.06 -9.02
N VAL A 91 7.42 -10.49 -9.43
CA VAL A 91 7.12 -10.16 -10.83
C VAL A 91 7.20 -8.65 -11.00
N THR A 92 7.82 -8.20 -12.07
CA THR A 92 7.91 -6.77 -12.40
C THR A 92 7.83 -6.56 -13.92
N ALA A 93 7.80 -5.31 -14.36
CA ALA A 93 7.88 -4.88 -15.77
C ALA A 93 8.91 -3.74 -15.88
N ARG A 94 9.43 -3.44 -17.08
CA ARG A 94 10.54 -2.49 -17.22
C ARG A 94 10.06 -1.11 -16.83
N ARG A 95 8.84 -0.74 -17.26
CA ARG A 95 8.21 0.52 -16.87
C ARG A 95 8.08 0.67 -15.34
N LEU A 96 7.75 -0.41 -14.63
CA LEU A 96 7.66 -0.38 -13.16
C LEU A 96 9.04 -0.19 -12.51
N LEU A 97 10.09 -0.86 -13.02
CA LEU A 97 11.46 -0.65 -12.54
C LEU A 97 12.00 0.74 -12.89
N PHE A 98 11.62 1.31 -14.04
CA PHE A 98 11.95 2.69 -14.38
C PHE A 98 11.28 3.68 -13.42
N ASN A 99 10.01 3.44 -13.08
CA ASN A 99 9.30 4.26 -12.09
C ASN A 99 9.87 4.09 -10.68
N ALA A 100 10.51 2.96 -10.35
CA ALA A 100 11.22 2.78 -9.07
C ALA A 100 12.44 3.71 -8.92
N ARG A 101 12.81 4.47 -9.96
CA ARG A 101 13.83 5.54 -9.90
C ARG A 101 13.25 6.86 -9.40
N SER A 102 11.93 6.98 -9.38
CA SER A 102 11.21 8.13 -8.85
C SER A 102 10.91 7.91 -7.36
N PRO A 103 11.17 8.92 -6.52
CA PRO A 103 10.76 8.89 -5.12
C PRO A 103 9.28 8.60 -4.97
N CYS A 104 8.98 7.70 -4.03
CA CYS A 104 7.63 7.27 -3.73
C CYS A 104 7.39 7.52 -2.24
N PHE A 105 6.40 8.35 -1.93
CA PHE A 105 6.06 8.70 -0.56
C PHE A 105 4.72 8.10 -0.17
N ILE A 106 4.69 7.48 1.00
CA ILE A 106 3.44 7.10 1.66
C ILE A 106 3.19 8.10 2.77
N ILE A 107 1.98 8.66 2.78
CA ILE A 107 1.54 9.65 3.74
C ILE A 107 0.49 8.97 4.63
N GLY A 108 0.62 9.16 5.93
CA GLY A 108 -0.32 8.58 6.88
C GLY A 108 -0.33 9.33 8.19
N THR A 109 -1.21 8.86 9.07
CA THR A 109 -1.32 9.33 10.44
C THR A 109 -1.04 8.18 11.39
N THR A 110 -0.68 8.47 12.62
CA THR A 110 -0.58 7.47 13.70
C THR A 110 -1.73 7.66 14.67
N ASP A 111 -2.33 6.56 15.11
CA ASP A 111 -3.33 6.62 16.18
C ASP A 111 -2.68 6.62 17.58
N MET A 112 -3.52 6.64 18.62
CA MET A 112 -3.09 6.63 20.03
C MET A 112 -2.38 5.35 20.46
N ILE A 113 -2.46 4.28 19.67
CA ILE A 113 -1.75 3.02 19.89
C ILE A 113 -0.55 2.88 18.95
N THR A 114 -0.12 3.98 18.32
CA THR A 114 1.09 4.09 17.49
C THR A 114 1.03 3.25 16.20
N GLN A 115 -0.17 2.82 15.82
CA GLN A 115 -0.39 2.18 14.54
C GLN A 115 -0.45 3.25 13.45
N PHE A 116 0.36 3.05 12.40
CA PHE A 116 0.34 3.92 11.24
C PHE A 116 -0.81 3.54 10.30
N HIS A 117 -1.55 4.55 9.87
CA HIS A 117 -2.70 4.47 8.98
C HIS A 117 -2.39 5.29 7.71
N PRO A 118 -1.99 4.66 6.60
CA PRO A 118 -1.75 5.33 5.34
C PRO A 118 -3.09 5.90 4.83
N PHE A 119 -3.09 7.17 4.46
CA PHE A 119 -4.24 7.80 3.82
C PHE A 119 -3.86 8.46 2.48
N GLY A 120 -2.57 8.51 2.13
CA GLY A 120 -2.09 9.10 0.90
C GLY A 120 -0.88 8.37 0.32
N PHE A 121 -0.75 8.46 -0.99
CA PHE A 121 0.35 7.88 -1.77
C PHE A 121 0.70 8.85 -2.90
N THR A 122 1.99 9.05 -3.15
CA THR A 122 2.44 9.94 -4.22
C THR A 122 3.77 9.49 -4.80
N VAL A 123 3.94 9.69 -6.11
CA VAL A 123 5.18 9.44 -6.84
C VAL A 123 5.66 10.79 -7.38
N CYS A 124 6.86 11.17 -6.99
CA CYS A 124 7.46 12.45 -7.34
C CYS A 124 8.66 12.22 -8.26
N SER A 125 8.99 13.22 -9.09
CA SER A 125 10.17 13.11 -9.97
C SER A 125 11.50 13.26 -9.22
N ASN A 126 11.46 13.78 -7.97
CA ASN A 126 12.61 14.03 -7.10
C ASN A 126 12.11 14.28 -5.65
N GLU A 127 13.02 14.53 -4.70
CA GLU A 127 12.73 14.81 -3.29
C GLU A 127 13.00 16.28 -2.93
N LYS A 128 12.58 17.22 -3.78
CA LYS A 128 12.78 18.66 -3.55
C LYS A 128 11.59 19.26 -2.81
N GLN A 129 11.85 20.40 -2.16
CA GLN A 129 10.85 21.15 -1.39
C GLN A 129 9.55 21.42 -2.16
N ASN A 130 9.61 21.72 -3.46
CA ASN A 130 8.41 22.01 -4.27
C ASN A 130 7.45 20.81 -4.38
N GLU A 131 7.97 19.59 -4.34
CA GLU A 131 7.16 18.35 -4.37
C GLU A 131 6.38 18.19 -3.06
N PHE A 132 7.05 18.40 -1.92
CA PHE A 132 6.41 18.40 -0.60
C PHE A 132 5.41 19.54 -0.44
N GLU A 133 5.70 20.73 -0.98
CA GLU A 133 4.76 21.86 -0.98
C GLU A 133 3.48 21.52 -1.75
N PHE A 134 3.59 20.83 -2.89
CA PHE A 134 2.44 20.35 -3.64
C PHE A 134 1.62 19.35 -2.82
N ILE A 135 2.26 18.33 -2.24
CA ILE A 135 1.62 17.31 -1.41
C ILE A 135 0.83 17.95 -0.25
N PHE A 136 1.48 18.84 0.51
CA PHE A 136 0.83 19.52 1.63
C PHE A 136 -0.28 20.47 1.17
N SER A 137 -0.19 21.03 -0.03
CA SER A 137 -1.25 21.91 -0.57
C SER A 137 -2.50 21.12 -0.88
N CYS A 138 -2.35 19.94 -1.51
CA CYS A 138 -3.47 19.02 -1.75
C CYS A 138 -4.15 18.63 -0.44
N LEU A 139 -3.38 18.21 0.57
CA LEU A 139 -3.94 17.84 1.88
C LEU A 139 -4.70 19.01 2.52
N ARG A 140 -4.10 20.20 2.53
CA ARG A 140 -4.71 21.40 3.10
C ARG A 140 -6.03 21.75 2.42
N ASP A 141 -6.04 21.72 1.09
CA ASP A 141 -7.18 22.16 0.29
C ASP A 141 -8.34 21.16 0.44
N ASP A 142 -8.06 19.85 0.51
CA ASP A 142 -9.09 18.83 0.75
C ASP A 142 -9.65 18.87 2.18
N LEU A 143 -8.81 19.09 3.19
CA LEU A 143 -9.29 19.29 4.57
C LEU A 143 -10.23 20.50 4.66
N LEU A 144 -9.90 21.59 3.95
CA LEU A 144 -10.75 22.77 3.84
C LEU A 144 -12.09 22.45 3.16
N ASN A 145 -12.06 21.71 2.04
CA ASN A 145 -13.26 21.32 1.30
C ASN A 145 -14.20 20.42 2.14
N LEU A 146 -13.63 19.59 3.02
CA LEU A 146 -14.37 18.73 3.94
C LEU A 146 -14.82 19.44 5.22
N ASN A 147 -14.50 20.74 5.37
CA ASN A 147 -14.76 21.52 6.58
C ASN A 147 -14.17 20.87 7.86
N LEU A 148 -13.03 20.18 7.71
CA LEU A 148 -12.30 19.57 8.80
C LEU A 148 -11.30 20.58 9.37
N GLN A 149 -11.51 20.96 10.63
CA GLN A 149 -10.56 21.79 11.36
C GLN A 149 -9.52 20.89 12.02
N MET A 150 -8.25 21.15 11.75
CA MET A 150 -7.16 20.54 12.50
C MET A 150 -6.78 21.43 13.68
N ASN A 151 -6.72 20.84 14.87
CA ASN A 151 -6.18 21.53 16.05
C ASN A 151 -4.66 21.69 15.88
N GLU A 152 -4.19 22.94 15.87
CA GLU A 152 -2.78 23.29 15.65
C GLU A 152 -1.84 22.69 16.71
N GLN A 153 -2.36 22.44 17.91
CA GLN A 153 -1.60 21.88 19.04
C GLN A 153 -1.39 20.36 18.92
N GLU A 154 -2.16 19.70 18.05
CA GLU A 154 -2.16 18.24 17.87
C GLU A 154 -1.44 17.82 16.59
N LEU A 155 -1.07 18.78 15.73
CA LEU A 155 -0.44 18.49 14.46
C LEU A 155 1.07 18.29 14.64
N ILE A 156 1.48 17.03 14.64
CA ILE A 156 2.88 16.62 14.74
C ILE A 156 3.29 16.06 13.38
N LEU A 157 4.28 16.71 12.74
CA LEU A 157 4.93 16.15 11.55
C LEU A 157 6.05 15.20 12.00
N ILE A 158 5.97 13.95 11.54
CA ILE A 158 7.04 12.95 11.70
C ILE A 158 7.60 12.67 10.32
N THR A 159 8.90 12.92 10.15
CA THR A 159 9.62 12.71 8.90
C THR A 159 11.06 12.28 9.21
N ASP A 160 11.75 11.69 8.26
CA ASP A 160 13.21 11.63 8.32
C ASP A 160 13.78 13.05 8.32
N ASP A 161 14.96 13.26 8.90
CA ASP A 161 15.60 14.57 9.18
C ASP A 161 15.97 15.34 7.89
N ALA A 162 14.94 15.69 7.12
CA ALA A 162 15.00 16.34 5.83
C ALA A 162 14.42 17.75 5.97
N GLU A 163 15.31 18.73 6.04
CA GLU A 163 14.98 20.15 6.15
C GLU A 163 13.97 20.62 5.09
N VAL A 164 14.02 20.01 3.89
CA VAL A 164 13.12 20.32 2.77
C VAL A 164 11.65 19.97 3.05
N ILE A 165 11.39 18.91 3.82
CA ILE A 165 10.03 18.48 4.19
C ILE A 165 9.47 19.43 5.25
N SER A 166 10.27 19.72 6.27
CA SER A 166 9.95 20.68 7.32
C SER A 166 9.64 22.06 6.74
N ASN A 167 10.48 22.57 5.84
CA ASN A 167 10.28 23.88 5.19
C ASN A 167 8.99 23.94 4.38
N ALA A 168 8.68 22.89 3.61
CA ALA A 168 7.44 22.79 2.86
C ALA A 168 6.20 22.79 3.76
N PHE A 169 6.24 22.02 4.85
CA PHE A 169 5.16 21.93 5.82
C PHE A 169 4.90 23.28 6.50
N LEU A 170 5.95 23.94 6.99
CA LEU A 170 5.87 25.28 7.59
C LEU A 170 5.26 26.29 6.60
N LYS A 171 5.68 26.24 5.33
CA LYS A 171 5.23 27.17 4.30
C LYS A 171 3.78 26.97 3.88
N ILE A 172 3.26 25.74 3.89
CA ILE A 172 1.94 25.44 3.34
C ILE A 172 0.89 25.30 4.43
N ILE A 173 1.20 24.51 5.45
CA ILE A 173 0.31 24.25 6.56
C ILE A 173 0.39 25.43 7.53
N LEU A 174 1.56 25.76 8.10
CA LEU A 174 1.65 26.82 9.10
C LEU A 174 1.46 28.25 8.57
N LYS A 175 1.85 28.55 7.32
CA LYS A 175 1.66 29.90 6.73
C LYS A 175 0.19 30.29 6.59
N LYS A 176 -0.73 29.34 6.43
CA LYS A 176 -2.19 29.59 6.49
C LYS A 176 -2.58 30.23 7.83
N TRP A 177 -1.86 29.90 8.90
CA TRP A 177 -2.12 30.30 10.28
C TRP A 177 -1.22 31.46 10.76
N LYS A 178 -0.53 32.16 9.83
CA LYS A 178 0.37 33.30 10.14
C LYS A 178 -0.28 34.48 10.87
N ASN A 179 -1.60 34.54 10.97
CA ASN A 179 -2.29 35.61 11.69
C ASN A 179 -2.30 35.40 13.21
N GLU A 180 -1.79 34.29 13.74
CA GLU A 180 -1.65 34.04 15.18
C GLU A 180 -0.18 34.13 15.66
N ASP A 181 0.28 35.38 15.82
CA ASP A 181 1.66 35.79 16.10
C ASP A 181 2.26 35.20 17.41
N LYS A 182 1.40 34.72 18.33
CA LYS A 182 1.81 34.22 19.64
C LYS A 182 2.35 32.78 19.59
N PHE A 183 1.83 31.93 18.70
CA PHE A 183 2.28 30.56 18.55
C PHE A 183 3.61 30.48 17.78
N LEU A 184 3.73 31.19 16.65
CA LEU A 184 4.95 31.17 15.83
C LEU A 184 6.20 31.60 16.60
N ARG A 185 6.07 32.60 17.48
CA ARG A 185 7.16 33.04 18.37
C ARG A 185 7.54 31.97 19.38
N ARG A 186 6.55 31.27 19.94
CA ARG A 186 6.79 30.23 20.95
C ARG A 186 7.36 28.96 20.32
N PHE A 187 6.82 28.49 19.21
CA PHE A 187 7.32 27.33 18.47
C PHE A 187 8.74 27.55 17.94
N SER A 188 9.03 28.73 17.37
CA SER A 188 10.40 29.03 16.90
C SER A 188 11.42 29.09 18.05
N TYR A 189 11.00 29.63 19.21
CA TYR A 189 11.88 29.74 20.37
C TYR A 189 12.08 28.40 21.10
N GLU A 190 11.01 27.68 21.38
CA GLU A 190 11.04 26.43 22.16
C GLU A 190 11.46 25.22 21.33
N TRP A 191 11.13 25.17 20.04
CA TRP A 191 11.33 23.96 19.24
C TRP A 191 12.48 24.09 18.26
N LEU A 192 12.54 25.17 17.47
CA LEU A 192 13.61 25.34 16.46
C LEU A 192 14.96 25.73 17.07
N ASN A 193 14.99 26.55 18.12
CA ASN A 193 16.24 27.05 18.71
C ASN A 193 16.76 26.26 19.91
N SER A 194 15.91 25.49 20.59
CA SER A 194 16.29 24.82 21.86
C SER A 194 16.54 23.31 21.72
N LYS A 195 16.11 22.68 20.61
CA LYS A 195 16.27 21.25 20.36
C LYS A 195 17.03 21.00 19.06
N ASN A 196 18.33 21.26 19.08
CA ASN A 196 19.28 20.87 18.02
C ASN A 196 19.64 19.37 18.05
N GLU A 197 18.95 18.56 18.85
CA GLU A 197 19.20 17.13 18.95
C GLU A 197 17.92 16.38 18.55
N TRP A 198 17.86 16.02 17.25
CA TRP A 198 16.97 14.99 16.74
C TRP A 198 17.45 13.64 17.26
N LEU A 199 16.97 13.26 18.44
CA LEU A 199 17.09 11.89 18.94
C LEU A 199 15.70 11.24 18.91
N ALA A 200 15.59 10.15 18.14
CA ALA A 200 14.49 9.19 18.21
C ALA A 200 14.16 8.77 19.66
N ASP A 201 15.10 8.95 20.58
CA ASP A 201 14.98 8.67 22.01
C ASP A 201 14.09 9.64 22.81
N LEU A 202 13.66 10.79 22.25
CA LEU A 202 12.65 11.65 22.88
C LEU A 202 11.21 11.27 22.49
N ALA A 203 11.06 10.43 21.47
CA ALA A 203 9.80 9.84 21.04
C ALA A 203 9.82 8.34 21.36
N THR A 204 10.04 8.00 22.64
CA THR A 204 10.20 6.64 23.21
C THR A 204 9.06 5.65 22.90
N HIS A 205 7.99 6.10 22.25
CA HIS A 205 6.84 5.29 21.85
C HIS A 205 6.44 5.45 20.38
N VAL A 206 7.23 6.15 19.55
CA VAL A 206 6.94 6.30 18.12
C VAL A 206 7.79 5.29 17.35
N PRO A 207 7.20 4.41 16.52
CA PRO A 207 7.97 3.43 15.77
C PRO A 207 8.88 4.13 14.77
N SER A 208 10.18 3.80 14.82
CA SER A 208 11.21 4.29 13.89
C SER A 208 11.13 3.66 12.49
N THR A 209 10.20 2.73 12.27
CA THR A 209 10.13 1.91 11.06
C THR A 209 8.78 2.02 10.34
N ASN A 210 8.88 1.97 9.01
CA ASN A 210 7.84 2.01 7.98
C ASN A 210 6.64 1.04 8.20
N ASN A 211 5.76 1.36 9.15
CA ASN A 211 4.45 0.72 9.32
C ASN A 211 3.48 1.04 8.16
N ALA A 212 3.84 1.96 7.28
CA ALA A 212 3.07 2.34 6.09
C ALA A 212 2.94 1.21 5.08
N LEU A 213 4.03 0.45 4.90
CA LEU A 213 4.06 -0.68 3.97
C LEU A 213 3.23 -1.85 4.49
N GLU A 214 3.22 -2.10 5.80
CA GLU A 214 2.38 -3.12 6.43
C GLU A 214 0.88 -2.76 6.36
N ALA A 215 0.53 -1.51 6.63
CA ALA A 215 -0.84 -1.05 6.57
C ALA A 215 -1.36 -1.00 5.12
N THR A 216 -0.53 -0.61 4.15
CA THR A 216 -0.87 -0.71 2.71
C THR A 216 -1.07 -2.16 2.31
N ASN A 217 -0.19 -3.07 2.76
CA ASN A 217 -0.34 -4.50 2.54
C ASN A 217 -1.64 -5.06 3.16
N ARG A 218 -2.11 -4.51 4.29
CA ARG A 218 -3.38 -4.89 4.91
C ARG A 218 -4.57 -4.50 4.03
N VAL A 219 -4.63 -3.24 3.57
CA VAL A 219 -5.71 -2.78 2.66
C VAL A 219 -5.75 -3.61 1.39
N ILE A 220 -4.61 -3.84 0.73
CA ILE A 220 -4.56 -4.68 -0.47
C ILE A 220 -5.10 -6.09 -0.17
N LYS A 221 -4.73 -6.68 0.97
CA LYS A 221 -5.19 -8.02 1.36
C LYS A 221 -6.69 -8.05 1.67
N ASP A 222 -7.21 -7.06 2.38
CA ASP A 222 -8.58 -7.08 2.89
C ASP A 222 -9.60 -6.59 1.85
N GLU A 223 -9.21 -5.62 1.01
CA GLU A 223 -10.12 -4.95 0.06
C GLU A 223 -9.90 -5.39 -1.39
N ASP A 224 -8.64 -5.57 -1.81
CA ASP A 224 -8.30 -5.81 -3.22
C ASP A 224 -8.01 -7.28 -3.56
N THR A 225 -7.68 -8.13 -2.58
CA THR A 225 -7.67 -9.57 -2.82
C THR A 225 -9.09 -10.11 -2.73
N LEU A 226 -9.55 -10.76 -3.81
CA LEU A 226 -10.88 -11.38 -3.90
C LEU A 226 -11.08 -12.59 -2.95
N ARG A 227 -10.32 -12.67 -1.86
CA ARG A 227 -10.39 -13.72 -0.85
C ARG A 227 -11.30 -13.26 0.29
N GLU A 228 -12.50 -13.85 0.36
CA GLU A 228 -13.21 -13.90 1.64
C GLU A 228 -12.38 -14.80 2.58
N ARG A 229 -12.04 -14.28 3.77
CA ARG A 229 -11.51 -15.10 4.86
C ARG A 229 -12.65 -15.83 5.56
#